data_AF-A0A2X0IK88-F1
#
_entry.id   AF-A0A2X0IK88-F1
#
_cell.length_a   1.000
_cell.length_b   1.000
_cell.length_c   1.000
_cell.angle_alpha   90.00
_cell.angle_beta   90.00
_cell.angle_gamma   90.00
#
_symmetry.space_group_name_H-M   'P 1'
#
loop_
_entity.id
_entity.type
_entity.pdbx_description
1 polymer ?
#
loop_
_entity_poly.entity_id
_entity_poly.type
_entity_poly.pdbx_seq_one_letter_code
_entity_poly.pdbx_strand_id
1 'polypeptide(L)'
;MDRAWEGHTKRDLYARHGIPVYVIVDPRDATWQVFLLAEGMYAHKSDGVFGQTIVADLPAGTVGIDTREWRPYPEAERGGGA
;
A
#
# COMPACT_ATOMS: atom_id res chain seq x y z
N MET A 1 -24.95 1.41 13.59
CA MET A 1 -23.63 1.81 13.06
C MET A 1 -22.59 1.18 13.97
N ASP A 2 -21.84 0.22 13.45
CA ASP A 2 -21.04 -0.71 14.25
C ASP A 2 -19.75 -0.07 14.78
N ARG A 3 -19.57 -0.17 16.11
CA ARG A 3 -18.45 0.34 16.91
C ARG A 3 -17.08 -0.33 16.65
N ALA A 4 -16.97 -1.22 15.67
CA ALA A 4 -15.74 -2.01 15.43
C ALA A 4 -14.68 -1.27 14.59
N TRP A 5 -15.02 -0.11 14.01
CA TRP A 5 -14.12 0.66 13.14
C TRP A 5 -13.12 1.54 13.89
N GLU A 6 -13.37 1.85 15.17
CA GLU A 6 -12.61 2.86 15.94
C GLU A 6 -11.22 2.42 16.45
N GLY A 7 -10.80 1.16 16.25
CA GLY A 7 -9.59 0.63 16.92
C GLY A 7 -8.55 -0.06 16.05
N HIS A 8 -8.79 -0.22 14.74
CA HIS A 8 -7.87 -0.97 13.88
C HIS A 8 -7.26 -0.07 12.82
N THR A 9 -5.92 0.02 12.80
CA THR A 9 -5.24 0.71 11.72
C THR A 9 -5.42 -0.10 10.43
N LYS A 10 -5.30 0.55 9.27
CA LYS A 10 -5.33 -0.15 7.97
C LYS A 10 -4.31 -1.29 7.91
N ARG A 11 -3.15 -1.09 8.55
CA ARG A 11 -2.09 -2.09 8.70
C ARG A 11 -2.59 -3.33 9.46
N ASP A 12 -3.30 -3.15 10.57
CA ASP A 12 -3.84 -4.27 11.35
C ASP A 12 -4.92 -5.04 10.59
N LEU A 13 -5.76 -4.32 9.82
CA LEU A 13 -6.77 -4.94 8.97
C LEU A 13 -6.13 -5.79 7.87
N TYR A 14 -5.11 -5.28 7.18
CA TYR A 14 -4.41 -6.04 6.15
C TYR A 14 -3.69 -7.27 6.71
N ALA A 15 -3.07 -7.16 7.89
CA ALA A 15 -2.44 -8.27 8.56
C ALA A 15 -3.48 -9.35 8.94
N ARG A 16 -4.63 -8.96 9.50
CA ARG A 16 -5.73 -9.87 9.82
C ARG A 16 -6.25 -10.62 8.60
N HIS A 17 -6.27 -9.97 7.44
CA HIS A 17 -6.71 -10.58 6.17
C HIS A 17 -5.61 -11.32 5.42
N GLY A 18 -4.39 -11.43 5.97
CA GLY A 18 -3.33 -12.23 5.38
C GLY A 18 -2.69 -11.62 4.14
N ILE A 19 -2.75 -10.29 3.96
CA ILE A 19 -2.12 -9.63 2.81
C ILE A 19 -0.58 -9.74 2.96
N PRO A 20 0.13 -10.45 2.06
CA PRO A 20 1.52 -10.87 2.31
C PRO A 20 2.53 -9.73 2.27
N VAL A 21 2.28 -8.71 1.45
CA VAL A 21 3.16 -7.56 1.26
C VAL A 21 2.36 -6.28 1.47
N TYR A 22 2.87 -5.38 2.30
CA TYR A 22 2.29 -4.05 2.51
C TYR A 22 3.30 -2.98 2.09
N VAL A 23 2.93 -2.20 1.09
CA VAL A 23 3.74 -1.08 0.57
C VAL A 23 3.10 0.23 1.00
N ILE A 24 3.92 1.11 1.56
CA ILE A 24 3.56 2.50 1.87
C ILE A 24 4.35 3.39 0.91
N VAL A 25 3.67 4.29 0.21
CA VAL A 25 4.28 5.29 -0.67
C VAL A 25 3.94 6.65 -0.10
N ASP A 26 4.96 7.46 0.19
CA ASP A 26 4.79 8.83 0.66
C ASP A 26 5.28 9.83 -0.41
N PRO A 27 4.36 10.44 -1.18
CA PRO A 27 4.73 11.40 -2.21
C PRO A 27 5.22 12.74 -1.65
N ARG A 28 4.99 13.05 -0.38
CA ARG A 28 5.44 14.32 0.22
C ARG A 28 6.96 14.35 0.36
N ASP A 29 7.53 13.20 0.72
CA ASP A 29 8.97 13.02 0.91
C ASP A 29 9.63 12.24 -0.22
N ALA A 30 8.85 11.85 -1.24
CA ALA A 30 9.27 10.98 -2.35
C ALA A 30 9.92 9.67 -1.87
N THR A 31 9.35 9.03 -0.84
CA THR A 31 9.83 7.79 -0.24
C THR A 31 8.83 6.65 -0.33
N TRP A 32 9.32 5.42 -0.17
CA TRP A 32 8.48 4.23 -0.03
C TRP A 32 9.06 3.27 1.01
N GLN A 33 8.19 2.42 1.55
CA GLN A 33 8.53 1.37 2.52
C GLN A 33 7.78 0.08 2.20
N VAL A 34 8.44 -1.06 2.40
CA VAL A 34 7.90 -2.40 2.18
C VAL A 34 7.93 -3.15 3.50
N PHE A 35 6.80 -3.79 3.81
CA PHE A 35 6.65 -4.66 4.94
C PHE A 35 6.16 -6.04 4.50
N LEU A 36 6.63 -7.08 5.17
CA LEU A 36 6.21 -8.46 4.95
C LEU A 36 5.40 -8.96 6.14
N LEU A 37 4.33 -9.70 5.87
CA LEU A 37 3.55 -10.34 6.92
C LEU A 37 4.33 -11.54 7.47
N ALA A 38 4.64 -11.50 8.77
CA ALA A 38 5.28 -12.58 9.52
C ALA A 38 4.56 -12.73 10.87
N GLU A 39 4.16 -13.96 11.22
CA GLU A 39 3.53 -14.25 12.52
C GLU A 39 2.30 -13.35 12.85
N GLY A 40 1.52 -12.98 11.82
CA GLY A 40 0.34 -12.14 11.99
C GLY A 40 0.61 -10.65 12.16
N MET A 41 1.86 -10.20 12.01
CA MET A 41 2.25 -8.79 12.05
C MET A 41 3.16 -8.43 10.88
N TYR A 42 3.20 -7.14 10.53
CA TYR A 42 4.09 -6.67 9.48
C TYR A 42 5.48 -6.36 10.02
N ALA A 43 6.51 -7.00 9.48
CA ALA A 43 7.91 -6.67 9.70
C ALA A 43 8.43 -5.76 8.59
N HIS A 44 9.23 -4.75 8.93
CA HIS A 44 9.88 -3.90 7.93
C HIS A 44 10.89 -4.73 7.12
N LYS A 45 10.85 -4.59 5.80
CA LYS A 45 11.76 -5.29 4.87
C LYS A 45 12.78 -4.35 4.27
N SER A 46 12.31 -3.25 3.70
CA SER A 46 13.13 -2.34 2.91
C SER A 46 12.40 -1.03 2.68
N ASP A 47 13.15 0.04 2.50
CA ASP A 47 12.68 1.36 2.13
C ASP A 47 13.56 1.95 1.02
N GLY A 48 13.11 3.05 0.44
CA GLY A 48 13.84 3.75 -0.60
C GLY A 48 13.14 5.01 -1.06
N VAL A 49 13.60 5.52 -2.19
CA VAL A 49 13.12 6.78 -2.78
C VAL A 49 12.48 6.54 -4.15
N PHE A 50 11.69 7.51 -4.62
CA PHE A 50 11.07 7.45 -5.94
C PHE A 50 12.11 7.26 -7.04
N GLY A 51 11.75 6.50 -8.07
CA GLY A 51 12.66 6.11 -9.15
C GLY A 51 13.42 4.81 -8.91
N GLN A 52 13.50 4.35 -7.66
CA GLN A 52 13.97 2.99 -7.35
C GLN A 52 12.80 2.00 -7.49
N THR A 53 13.06 0.87 -8.15
CA THR A 53 12.08 -0.21 -8.27
C THR A 53 11.81 -0.84 -6.91
N ILE A 54 10.54 -0.88 -6.51
CA ILE A 54 10.12 -1.58 -5.30
C ILE A 54 9.99 -3.06 -5.63
N VAL A 55 10.65 -3.93 -4.87
CA VAL A 55 10.60 -5.39 -5.05
C VAL A 55 9.61 -6.01 -4.07
N ALA A 56 8.46 -6.47 -4.58
CA ALA A 56 7.42 -7.13 -3.81
C ALA A 56 7.43 -8.65 -4.09
N ASP A 57 7.80 -9.44 -3.09
CA ASP A 57 7.78 -10.90 -3.20
C ASP A 57 6.40 -11.42 -2.80
N LEU A 58 5.60 -11.80 -3.80
CA LEU A 58 4.28 -12.38 -3.59
C LEU A 58 4.36 -13.90 -3.68
N PRO A 59 3.39 -14.65 -3.11
CA PRO A 59 3.32 -16.11 -3.24
C PRO A 59 3.30 -16.60 -4.70
N ALA A 60 2.77 -15.78 -5.62
CA ALA A 60 2.70 -16.08 -7.05
C ALA A 60 3.97 -15.70 -7.83
N GLY A 61 4.95 -15.05 -7.19
CA GLY A 61 6.17 -14.58 -7.81
C GLY A 61 6.54 -13.15 -7.40
N THR A 62 7.72 -12.72 -7.80
CA THR A 62 8.22 -11.36 -7.53
C THR A 62 7.69 -10.36 -8.54
N VAL A 63 7.15 -9.24 -8.05
CA VAL A 63 6.66 -8.12 -8.85
C VAL A 63 7.52 -6.88 -8.58
N GLY A 64 7.90 -6.18 -9.65
CA GLY A 64 8.51 -4.85 -9.57
C GLY A 64 7.45 -3.75 -9.68
N ILE A 65 7.45 -2.80 -8.74
CA ILE A 65 6.57 -1.63 -8.77
C ILE A 65 7.43 -0.41 -9.09
N ASP A 66 7.08 0.30 -10.16
CA ASP A 66 7.73 1.54 -10.57
C ASP A 66 7.01 2.76 -9.99
N THR A 67 7.77 3.75 -9.53
CA THR A 67 7.28 5.00 -8.93
C THR A 67 7.61 6.24 -9.77
N ARG A 68 8.18 6.08 -10.97
CA ARG A 68 8.54 7.19 -11.87
C ARG A 68 7.35 7.84 -12.56
N GLU A 69 6.27 7.10 -12.72
CA GLU A 69 5.06 7.56 -13.40
C GLU A 69 3.84 7.26 -12.54
N TRP A 70 2.89 8.19 -12.51
CA TRP A 70 1.59 7.97 -11.90
C TRP A 70 0.50 8.41 -12.88
N ARG A 71 -0.64 7.72 -12.84
CA ARG A 71 -1.84 8.16 -13.57
C ARG A 71 -2.73 8.93 -12.61
N PRO A 72 -3.19 10.14 -12.96
CA PRO A 72 -4.25 10.78 -12.22
C PRO A 72 -5.47 9.86 -12.21
N TYR A 73 -6.14 9.80 -11.05
CA TYR A 73 -7.47 9.24 -11.01
C TYR A 73 -8.31 9.98 -12.06
N PRO A 74 -9.09 9.28 -12.91
CA PRO A 74 -10.03 9.97 -13.77
C PRO A 74 -10.86 10.87 -12.86
N GLU A 75 -10.99 12.14 -13.24
CA GLU A 75 -11.93 13.03 -12.56
C GLU A 75 -13.25 12.28 -12.58
N ALA A 76 -13.77 11.92 -11.40
CA ALA A 76 -15.12 11.40 -11.32
C ALA A 76 -15.96 12.44 -12.03
N GLU A 77 -16.60 12.07 -13.15
CA GLU A 77 -17.58 12.94 -13.80
C GLU A 77 -18.48 13.44 -12.67
N ARG A 78 -18.36 14.72 -12.33
CA ARG A 78 -19.31 15.36 -11.43
C ARG A 78 -20.61 15.30 -12.21
N GLY A 79 -21.37 14.24 -11.95
CA GLY A 79 -22.60 13.94 -12.65
C GLY A 79 -23.45 15.19 -12.71
N GLY A 80 -23.75 15.60 -13.94
CA GLY A 80 -24.67 16.68 -14.23
C GLY A 80 -26.00 16.42 -13.54
N GLY A 81 -26.43 17.40 -12.76
CA GLY A 81 -27.75 17.49 -12.17
C GLY A 81 -28.13 18.96 -12.08
N ALA A 82 -28.61 19.49 -13.20
CA ALA A 82 -29.40 20.71 -13.29
C ALA A 82 -30.55 20.44 -14.25
#